data_AF-A0ABD2GGU1-F1
#
_entry.id   AF-A0ABD2GGU1-F1
#
_cell.length_a   1.000
_cell.length_b   1.000
_cell.length_c   1.000
_cell.angle_alpha   90.00
_cell.angle_beta   90.00
_cell.angle_gamma   90.00
#
_symmetry.space_group_name_H-M   'P 1'
#
loop_
_entity.id
_entity.type
_entity.pdbx_description
1 polymer ?
#
loop_
_entity_poly.entity_id
_entity_poly.type
_entity_poly.pdbx_seq_one_letter_code
_entity_poly.pdbx_strand_id
1 'polypeptide(L)' 'MGHQQLYWSHPRKFGQGSRSCRVCSNRHGLIRKYGLNMCRQCFRQYAKDIGFCKLD' A
#
# COMPACT_ATOMS: atom_id res chain seq x y z
N MET A 1 -19.89 19.80 -18.63
CA MET A 1 -20.19 18.38 -18.30
C MET A 1 -19.05 17.41 -18.61
N GLY A 2 -18.17 17.65 -19.60
CA GLY A 2 -17.10 16.70 -19.98
C GLY A 2 -16.03 16.40 -18.91
N HIS A 3 -15.72 17.34 -18.01
CA HIS A 3 -14.71 17.14 -16.95
C HIS A 3 -15.00 15.91 -16.06
N GLN A 4 -16.28 15.66 -15.74
CA GLN A 4 -16.68 14.54 -14.90
C GLN A 4 -16.42 13.18 -15.55
N GLN A 5 -16.49 13.09 -16.88
CA GLN A 5 -16.24 11.85 -17.62
C GLN A 5 -14.73 11.58 -17.82
N LEU A 6 -13.91 12.65 -17.84
CA LEU A 6 -12.46 12.54 -18.07
C LEU A 6 -11.66 12.35 -16.77
N TYR A 7 -12.12 12.92 -15.66
CA TYR A 7 -11.45 12.78 -14.38
C TYR A 7 -11.51 11.34 -13.88
N TRP A 8 -10.34 10.76 -13.57
CA TRP A 8 -10.20 9.39 -13.05
C TRP A 8 -10.78 8.28 -13.97
N SER A 9 -10.87 8.55 -15.27
CA SER A 9 -11.43 7.63 -16.29
C SER A 9 -10.71 6.27 -16.36
N HIS A 10 -9.40 6.24 -16.10
CA HIS A 10 -8.63 4.99 -16.14
C HIS A 10 -8.98 4.08 -14.93
N PRO A 11 -9.46 2.84 -15.16
CA PRO A 11 -9.74 1.90 -14.08
C PRO A 11 -8.48 1.54 -13.30
N ARG A 12 -8.54 1.60 -11.96
CA ARG A 12 -7.43 1.24 -11.06
C ARG A 12 -7.82 0.08 -10.15
N LYS A 13 -8.38 -0.99 -10.74
CA LYS A 13 -8.79 -2.19 -9.99
C LYS A 13 -7.61 -3.10 -9.64
N PHE A 14 -6.55 -3.09 -10.45
CA PHE A 14 -5.39 -3.99 -10.33
C PHE A 14 -4.06 -3.29 -10.63
N GLY A 15 -2.95 -4.04 -10.51
CA GLY A 15 -1.59 -3.54 -10.69
C GLY A 15 -1.02 -2.80 -9.47
N GLN A 16 0.10 -2.11 -9.68
CA GLN A 16 0.76 -1.34 -8.64
C GLN A 16 0.02 -0.02 -8.34
N GLY A 17 -0.52 0.63 -9.38
CA GLY A 17 -1.24 1.89 -9.26
C GLY A 17 -2.56 1.80 -8.47
N SER A 18 -3.14 0.60 -8.37
CA SER A 18 -4.38 0.37 -7.62
C SER A 18 -4.20 0.27 -6.11
N ARG A 19 -2.96 0.15 -5.63
CA ARG A 19 -2.67 -0.13 -4.23
C ARG A 19 -1.69 0.90 -3.69
N SER A 20 -1.82 1.19 -2.42
CA SER A 20 -0.93 2.09 -1.69
C SER A 20 -0.73 1.55 -0.28
N CYS A 21 0.35 1.98 0.35
CA CYS A 21 0.58 1.72 1.76
C CYS A 21 -0.48 2.42 2.59
N ARG A 22 -1.06 1.70 3.56
CA ARG A 22 -2.04 2.25 4.50
C ARG A 22 -1.51 3.38 5.40
N VAL A 23 -0.18 3.52 5.52
CA VAL A 23 0.47 4.50 6.40
C VAL A 23 0.93 5.74 5.62
N CYS A 24 1.79 5.55 4.61
CA CYS A 24 2.42 6.66 3.89
C CYS A 24 1.89 6.88 2.46
N SER A 25 0.87 6.13 2.04
CA SER A 25 0.30 6.15 0.68
C SER A 25 1.29 5.85 -0.47
N ASN A 26 2.54 5.47 -0.17
CA ASN A 26 3.50 5.04 -1.18
C ASN A 26 3.02 3.76 -1.89
N ARG A 27 3.26 3.68 -3.20
CA ARG A 27 2.91 2.53 -4.04
C ARG A 27 4.06 1.54 -4.23
N HIS A 28 5.28 1.91 -3.86
CA HIS A 28 6.46 1.08 -4.03
C HIS A 28 6.78 0.23 -2.78
N GLY A 29 7.32 -0.97 -3.00
CA GLY A 29 7.77 -1.84 -1.92
C GLY A 29 6.65 -2.26 -0.96
N LEU A 30 5.44 -2.48 -1.48
CA LEU A 30 4.26 -2.84 -0.70
C LEU A 30 4.30 -4.32 -0.29
N ILE A 31 4.32 -4.59 1.01
CA ILE A 31 4.15 -5.91 1.62
C ILE A 31 2.65 -6.19 1.72
N ARG A 32 2.21 -7.22 0.99
CA ARG A 32 0.79 -7.61 0.86
C ARG A 32 0.45 -8.89 1.63
N LYS A 33 1.45 -9.60 2.15
CA LYS A 33 1.25 -10.86 2.87
C LYS A 33 0.41 -10.61 4.13
N TYR A 34 -0.48 -11.55 4.45
CA TYR A 34 -1.35 -11.49 5.64
C TYR A 34 -2.26 -10.25 5.71
N GLY A 35 -2.52 -9.58 4.58
CA GLY A 35 -3.38 -8.39 4.55
C GLY A 35 -2.73 -7.11 5.12
N LEU A 36 -1.42 -7.10 5.38
CA LEU A 36 -0.73 -5.96 5.99
C LEU A 36 -0.85 -4.66 5.18
N ASN A 37 -0.72 -4.74 3.85
CA ASN A 37 -0.80 -3.61 2.92
C ASN A 37 0.05 -2.40 3.36
N MET A 38 1.30 -2.67 3.75
CA MET A 38 2.25 -1.68 4.26
C MET A 38 3.53 -1.62 3.44
N CYS A 39 4.13 -0.44 3.30
CA CYS A 39 5.41 -0.28 2.64
C CYS A 39 6.53 -0.94 3.48
N ARG A 40 7.61 -1.42 2.86
CA ARG A 40 8.72 -2.08 3.57
C ARG A 40 9.36 -1.22 4.68
N GLN A 41 9.42 0.10 4.50
CA GLN A 41 9.96 1.03 5.50
C GLN A 41 9.01 1.15 6.69
N CYS A 42 7.72 1.35 6.39
CA CYS A 42 6.62 1.40 7.34
C CYS A 42 6.55 0.12 8.17
N PHE A 43 6.64 -1.04 7.50
CA PHE A 43 6.63 -2.33 8.18
C PHE A 43 7.78 -2.45 9.18
N ARG A 44 9.01 -2.05 8.82
CA ARG A 44 10.14 -2.10 9.76
C ARG A 44 9.95 -1.19 10.97
N GLN A 45 9.30 -0.05 10.79
CA GLN A 45 8.99 0.87 11.90
C GLN A 45 7.99 0.26 12.88
N TYR A 46 6.91 -0.37 12.36
CA TYR A 46 5.83 -0.92 13.19
C TYR A 46 5.96 -2.43 13.47
N ALA A 47 7.01 -3.10 13.00
CA ALA A 47 7.14 -4.56 13.09
C ALA A 47 7.03 -5.05 14.54
N LYS A 48 7.71 -4.36 15.46
CA LYS A 48 7.68 -4.69 16.90
C LYS A 48 6.29 -4.53 17.50
N ASP A 49 5.59 -3.43 17.18
CA ASP A 49 4.25 -3.14 17.70
C ASP A 49 3.20 -4.12 17.17
N ILE A 50 3.40 -4.63 15.95
CA ILE A 50 2.55 -5.68 15.36
C ILE A 50 2.82 -7.05 16.02
N GLY A 51 3.96 -7.20 16.71
CA GLY A 51 4.38 -8.45 17.34
C GLY A 51 5.34 -9.30 16.50
N PHE A 52 5.89 -8.76 15.40
CA PHE A 52 6.99 -9.42 14.69
C PHE A 52 8.31 -9.20 15.44
N CYS A 53 8.95 -10.30 15.82
CA CYS A 53 10.29 -10.31 16.40
C CYS A 53 11.27 -10.97 15.43
N LYS A 54 12.50 -10.43 15.37
CA LYS A 54 13.60 -11.12 14.70
C LYS A 54 14.04 -12.25 15.62
N LEU A 55 13.77 -13.48 15.22
CA LEU A 55 14.42 -14.66 15.78
C LEU A 55 15.72 -14.88 15.01
N ASP A 56 16.75 -15.38 15.70
CA ASP A 56 18.08 -15.57 15.12
C ASP A 56 18.08 -16.63 14.02
#